data_AF-A0AAV7JIZ1-F1
#
_entry.id   AF-A0AAV7JIZ1-F1
#
_cell.length_a   1.000
_cell.length_b   1.000
_cell.length_c   1.000
_cell.angle_alpha   90.00
_cell.angle_beta   90.00
_cell.angle_gamma   90.00
#
_symmetry.space_group_name_H-M   'P 1'
#
loop_
_entity.id
_entity.type
_entity.pdbx_description
1 polymer ?
#
loop_
_entity_poly.entity_id
_entity_poly.type
_entity_poly.pdbx_seq_one_letter_code
_entity_poly.pdbx_strand_id
1 'polypeptide(L)'
;MVIADPNVAYERIQHEIGISPGAVHTVLHQSLQLRKLCARWIPHQLHPEQKQNRVKWCHEMLKKLNNGNSRDVSKILTGDETWIYHYDTETKQQSHQWCEIGEGPPTKVRRTLYTKKQMYAFFNTMGVKTVVPLEPGKINNSTWYTESCLPLVIKAISLQRPGTGLRGTFFARR
;
A
#
# COMPACT_ATOMS: atom_id res chain seq x y z
N MET A 1 -31.17 14.98 3.89
CA MET A 1 -30.56 13.99 4.82
C MET A 1 -29.40 13.24 4.19
N VAL A 2 -29.61 12.33 3.22
CA VAL A 2 -28.51 11.56 2.58
C VAL A 2 -27.52 12.44 1.81
N ILE A 3 -27.96 13.56 1.22
CA ILE A 3 -27.06 14.53 0.57
C ILE A 3 -26.19 15.27 1.61
N ALA A 4 -26.72 15.52 2.80
CA ALA A 4 -26.01 16.23 3.86
C ALA A 4 -25.03 15.33 4.61
N ASP A 5 -25.40 14.06 4.81
CA ASP A 5 -24.52 13.00 5.31
C ASP A 5 -24.59 11.76 4.40
N PRO A 6 -23.63 11.61 3.47
CA PRO A 6 -23.55 10.46 2.58
C PRO A 6 -23.31 9.11 3.28
N ASN A 7 -22.87 9.12 4.55
CA ASN A 7 -22.55 7.91 5.30
C ASN A 7 -23.70 7.42 6.19
N VAL A 8 -24.83 8.12 6.21
CA VAL A 8 -25.97 7.83 7.06
C VAL A 8 -26.42 6.35 6.98
N ALA A 9 -26.68 5.77 8.14
CA ALA A 9 -27.12 4.38 8.28
C ALA A 9 -28.60 4.22 7.92
N TYR A 10 -28.99 3.06 7.39
CA TYR A 10 -30.38 2.82 6.95
C TYR A 10 -31.37 2.97 8.11
N GLU A 11 -30.98 2.52 9.29
CA GLU A 11 -31.76 2.55 10.52
C GLU A 11 -32.02 4.00 10.97
N ARG A 12 -31.04 4.88 10.77
CA ARG A 12 -31.20 6.30 11.07
C ARG A 12 -32.20 6.96 10.13
N ILE A 13 -32.16 6.60 8.84
CA ILE A 13 -33.12 7.09 7.84
C ILE A 13 -34.53 6.65 8.20
N GLN A 14 -34.68 5.38 8.58
CA GLN A 14 -35.94 4.80 9.01
C GLN A 14 -36.52 5.56 10.20
N HIS A 15 -35.70 5.80 11.24
CA HIS A 15 -36.14 6.44 12.47
C HIS A 15 -36.49 7.93 12.28
N GLU A 16 -35.71 8.68 11.50
CA GLU A 16 -35.97 10.11 11.29
C GLU A 16 -37.19 10.39 10.40
N ILE A 17 -37.42 9.54 9.39
CA ILE A 17 -38.53 9.73 8.44
C ILE A 17 -39.79 8.97 8.88
N GLY A 18 -39.67 7.97 9.74
CA GLY A 18 -40.80 7.18 10.25
C GLY A 18 -41.40 6.22 9.22
N ILE A 19 -40.60 5.77 8.25
CA ILE A 19 -41.02 4.83 7.19
C ILE A 19 -40.39 3.45 7.37
N SER A 20 -40.95 2.42 6.75
CA SER A 20 -40.43 1.06 6.87
C SER A 20 -39.07 0.88 6.17
N PRO A 21 -38.24 -0.12 6.57
CA PRO A 21 -36.96 -0.39 5.92
C PRO A 21 -37.08 -0.63 4.40
N GLY A 22 -38.14 -1.32 3.98
CA GLY A 22 -38.44 -1.55 2.56
C GLY A 22 -38.75 -0.27 1.81
N ALA A 23 -39.54 0.63 2.41
CA ALA A 23 -39.82 1.95 1.83
C ALA A 23 -38.54 2.80 1.71
N VAL A 24 -37.65 2.78 2.71
CA VAL A 24 -36.33 3.41 2.63
C VAL A 24 -35.54 2.86 1.44
N HIS A 25 -35.48 1.54 1.28
CA HIS A 25 -34.77 0.90 0.17
C HIS A 25 -35.35 1.31 -1.19
N THR A 26 -36.67 1.25 -1.36
CA THR A 26 -37.36 1.67 -2.59
C THR A 26 -37.08 3.14 -2.92
N VAL A 27 -37.22 4.04 -1.95
CA VAL A 27 -36.98 5.46 -2.19
C VAL A 27 -35.52 5.70 -2.58
N LEU A 28 -34.55 5.14 -1.85
CA LEU A 28 -33.13 5.37 -2.14
C LEU A 28 -32.70 4.79 -3.49
N HIS A 29 -33.04 3.54 -3.78
CA HIS A 29 -32.53 2.85 -4.97
C HIS A 29 -33.41 3.03 -6.20
N GLN A 30 -34.74 3.06 -6.06
CA GLN A 30 -35.66 3.11 -7.21
C GLN A 30 -36.10 4.54 -7.54
N SER A 31 -36.47 5.33 -6.53
CA SER A 31 -36.93 6.71 -6.77
C SER A 31 -35.77 7.69 -6.94
N LEU A 32 -34.75 7.60 -6.08
CA LEU A 32 -33.60 8.52 -6.09
C LEU A 32 -32.39 7.98 -6.86
N GLN A 33 -32.41 6.70 -7.27
CA GLN A 33 -31.34 6.06 -8.05
C GLN A 33 -29.95 6.15 -7.37
N LEU A 34 -29.93 6.16 -6.03
CA LEU A 34 -28.70 6.21 -5.25
C LEU A 34 -28.16 4.80 -5.01
N ARG A 35 -26.82 4.70 -4.95
CA ARG A 35 -26.13 3.45 -4.60
C ARG A 35 -25.23 3.69 -3.40
N LYS A 36 -25.31 2.81 -2.40
CA LYS A 36 -24.39 2.81 -1.26
C LYS A 36 -23.17 1.96 -1.61
N LEU A 37 -22.01 2.61 -1.77
CA LEU A 37 -20.75 1.97 -2.13
C LEU A 37 -19.74 2.15 -0.99
N CYS A 38 -18.84 1.18 -0.82
CA CYS A 38 -17.73 1.34 0.11
C CYS A 38 -16.76 2.40 -0.41
N ALA A 39 -16.40 3.36 0.44
CA ALA A 39 -15.38 4.35 0.10
C ALA A 39 -14.03 3.67 -0.15
N ARG A 40 -13.27 4.21 -1.10
CA ARG A 40 -11.91 3.76 -1.38
C ARG A 40 -10.95 4.32 -0.33
N TRP A 41 -10.19 3.44 0.32
CA TRP A 41 -9.06 3.86 1.14
C TRP A 41 -7.97 4.48 0.26
N ILE A 42 -7.59 5.72 0.58
CA ILE A 42 -6.44 6.40 -0.01
C ILE A 42 -5.35 6.53 1.05
N PRO A 43 -4.06 6.43 0.70
CA PRO A 43 -2.98 6.54 1.68
C PRO A 43 -2.98 7.90 2.40
N HIS A 44 -3.15 8.99 1.64
CA HIS A 44 -3.15 10.35 2.15
C HIS A 44 -4.02 11.25 1.30
N GLN A 45 -4.62 12.27 1.93
CA GLN A 45 -5.25 13.37 1.23
C GLN A 45 -4.19 14.38 0.79
N LEU A 46 -4.02 14.55 -0.51
CA LEU A 46 -3.01 15.45 -1.07
C LEU A 46 -3.53 16.89 -1.20
N HIS A 47 -2.67 17.86 -0.85
CA HIS A 47 -2.91 19.27 -1.12
C HIS A 47 -2.87 19.56 -2.64
N PRO A 48 -3.54 20.64 -3.10
CA PRO A 48 -3.54 21.02 -4.52
C PRO A 48 -2.15 21.14 -5.13
N GLU A 49 -1.20 21.72 -4.40
CA GLU A 49 0.20 21.86 -4.82
C GLU A 49 0.89 20.49 -4.99
N GLN A 50 0.70 19.57 -4.04
CA GLN A 50 1.24 18.21 -4.14
C GLN A 50 0.69 17.47 -5.37
N LYS A 51 -0.58 17.69 -5.72
CA LYS A 51 -1.19 17.11 -6.94
C LYS A 51 -0.54 17.69 -8.20
N GLN A 52 -0.37 19.01 -8.27
CA GLN A 52 0.29 19.68 -9.40
C GLN A 52 1.73 19.20 -9.56
N ASN A 53 2.50 19.15 -8.46
CA ASN A 53 3.87 18.65 -8.47
C ASN A 53 3.93 17.21 -8.98
N ARG A 54 3.05 16.32 -8.51
CA ARG A 54 2.99 14.93 -9.01
C ARG A 54 2.72 14.87 -10.51
N VAL A 55 1.76 15.65 -11.01
CA VAL A 55 1.44 15.71 -12.46
C VAL A 55 2.64 16.23 -13.25
N LYS A 56 3.31 17.28 -12.77
CA LYS A 56 4.51 17.83 -13.40
C LYS A 56 5.63 16.78 -13.50
N TRP A 57 5.95 16.11 -12.38
CA TRP A 57 6.94 15.03 -12.35
C TRP A 57 6.59 13.88 -13.30
N CYS A 58 5.32 13.48 -13.38
CA CYS A 58 4.87 12.47 -14.33
C CYS A 58 5.13 12.88 -15.79
N HIS A 59 4.82 14.12 -16.17
CA HIS A 59 5.08 14.61 -17.53
C HIS A 59 6.57 14.66 -17.85
N GLU A 60 7.40 15.13 -16.90
CA GLU A 60 8.86 15.15 -17.09
C GLU A 60 9.44 13.74 -17.25
N MET A 61 8.98 12.79 -16.43
CA MET A 61 9.41 11.39 -16.53
C MET A 61 8.97 10.74 -17.84
N LEU A 62 7.73 10.99 -18.29
CA LEU A 62 7.26 10.49 -19.58
C LEU A 62 8.10 11.01 -20.74
N LYS A 63 8.40 12.32 -20.76
CA LYS A 63 9.29 12.92 -21.78
C LYS A 63 10.67 12.26 -21.77
N LYS A 64 11.27 12.10 -20.58
CA LYS A 64 12.59 11.44 -20.41
C LYS A 64 12.59 9.99 -20.91
N LEU A 65 11.47 9.29 -20.78
CA LEU A 65 11.33 7.88 -21.18
C LEU A 65 10.71 7.72 -22.58
N ASN A 66 10.81 8.76 -23.43
CA ASN A 66 10.27 8.77 -24.79
C ASN A 66 8.80 8.32 -24.84
N ASN A 67 7.98 8.89 -23.97
CA ASN A 67 6.55 8.58 -23.79
C ASN A 67 6.27 7.08 -23.57
N GLY A 68 7.20 6.36 -22.94
CA GLY A 68 7.08 4.93 -22.66
C GLY A 68 7.73 4.01 -23.69
N ASN A 69 8.24 4.54 -24.81
CA ASN A 69 8.91 3.74 -25.84
C ASN A 69 10.39 3.48 -25.55
N SER A 70 10.97 4.12 -24.53
CA SER A 70 12.38 3.91 -24.19
C SER A 70 12.60 2.58 -23.45
N ARG A 71 13.63 1.83 -23.88
CA ARG A 71 14.15 0.67 -23.13
C ARG A 71 14.83 1.07 -21.83
N ASP A 72 15.07 2.36 -21.59
CA ASP A 72 15.71 2.88 -20.39
C ASP A 72 14.90 2.65 -19.11
N VAL A 73 13.61 2.32 -19.22
CA VAL A 73 12.80 1.87 -18.06
C VAL A 73 13.46 0.67 -17.37
N SER A 74 14.07 -0.24 -18.14
CA SER A 74 14.77 -1.43 -17.59
C SER A 74 16.04 -1.10 -16.80
N LYS A 75 16.59 0.11 -17.02
CA LYS A 75 17.77 0.64 -16.34
C LYS A 75 17.45 1.29 -15.01
N ILE A 76 16.17 1.53 -14.70
CA ILE A 76 15.74 2.10 -13.43
C ILE A 76 15.83 1.00 -12.37
N LEU A 77 16.73 1.21 -11.42
CA LEU A 77 16.76 0.47 -10.17
C LEU A 77 16.02 1.28 -9.12
N THR A 78 14.96 0.69 -8.57
CA THR A 78 14.23 1.27 -7.46
C THR A 78 14.34 0.37 -6.24
N GLY A 79 14.10 0.93 -5.06
CA GLY A 79 13.98 0.16 -3.85
C GLY A 79 13.06 0.84 -2.86
N ASP A 80 12.38 0.03 -2.07
CA ASP A 80 11.52 0.50 -0.99
C ASP A 80 11.67 -0.39 0.24
N GLU A 81 11.23 0.14 1.37
CA GLU A 81 11.22 -0.54 2.65
C GLU A 81 10.02 -1.47 2.71
N THR A 82 10.27 -2.73 3.05
CA THR A 82 9.21 -3.69 3.33
C THR A 82 9.37 -4.27 4.72
N TRP A 83 8.22 -4.53 5.35
CA TRP A 83 8.12 -5.19 6.64
C TRP A 83 7.70 -6.64 6.41
N ILE A 84 8.57 -7.58 6.80
CA ILE A 84 8.24 -9.00 6.80
C ILE A 84 8.05 -9.45 8.25
N TYR A 85 6.90 -10.05 8.52
CA TYR A 85 6.59 -10.65 9.81
C TYR A 85 7.15 -12.07 9.86
N HIS A 86 7.63 -12.49 11.04
CA HIS A 86 8.18 -13.84 11.25
C HIS A 86 7.16 -14.98 11.13
N TYR A 87 5.87 -14.68 11.15
CA TYR A 87 4.81 -15.67 11.06
C TYR A 87 3.64 -15.12 10.22
N ASP A 88 2.99 -16.03 9.49
CA ASP A 88 1.72 -15.72 8.83
C ASP A 88 0.66 -15.49 9.90
N THR A 89 0.15 -14.27 10.00
CA THR A 89 -1.03 -13.99 10.82
C THR A 89 -2.24 -14.56 10.11
N GLU A 90 -2.92 -15.52 10.73
CA GLU A 90 -4.25 -15.94 10.27
C GLU A 90 -5.15 -14.71 10.10
N THR A 91 -5.74 -14.58 8.91
CA THR A 91 -6.76 -13.58 8.62
C THR A 91 -8.01 -13.78 9.47
N LYS A 92 -8.85 -12.76 9.56
CA LYS A 92 -10.14 -12.85 10.29
C LYS A 92 -11.00 -14.02 9.77
N GLN A 93 -10.99 -14.27 8.47
CA GLN A 93 -11.71 -15.40 7.86
C GLN A 93 -11.08 -16.75 8.21
N GLN A 94 -9.75 -16.85 8.19
CA GLN A 94 -9.04 -18.07 8.61
C GLN A 94 -9.24 -18.38 10.10
N SER A 95 -9.54 -17.38 10.92
CA SER A 95 -9.82 -17.57 12.35
C SER A 95 -11.26 -17.98 12.68
N HIS A 96 -12.10 -18.23 11.67
CA HIS A 96 -13.44 -18.78 11.90
C HIS A 96 -13.32 -20.16 12.55
N GLN A 97 -14.08 -20.37 13.61
CA GLN A 97 -14.16 -21.64 14.31
C GLN A 97 -15.63 -21.97 14.54
N TRP A 98 -15.94 -23.26 14.56
CA TRP A 98 -17.26 -23.74 14.91
C TRP A 98 -17.47 -23.57 16.42
N CYS A 99 -18.60 -23.00 16.80
CA CYS A 99 -19.01 -22.81 18.20
C CYS A 99 -20.39 -23.45 18.40
N GLU A 100 -20.73 -23.79 19.65
CA GLU A 100 -22.05 -24.32 19.95
C GLU A 100 -23.14 -23.23 19.85
N ILE A 101 -24.38 -23.68 19.65
CA ILE A 101 -25.53 -22.77 19.54
C ILE A 101 -25.75 -22.09 20.90
N GLY A 102 -25.62 -20.77 20.92
CA GLY A 102 -25.80 -19.94 22.13
C GLY A 102 -24.48 -19.49 22.77
N GLU A 103 -23.34 -19.98 22.32
CA GLU A 103 -22.04 -19.46 22.75
C GLU A 103 -21.73 -18.09 22.15
N GLY A 104 -21.03 -17.26 22.91
CA GLY A 104 -20.53 -15.97 22.44
C GLY A 104 -19.38 -16.12 21.44
N PRO A 105 -19.02 -15.04 20.72
CA PRO A 105 -17.89 -15.07 19.79
C PRO A 105 -16.60 -15.48 20.51
N PRO A 106 -15.84 -16.42 19.96
CA PRO A 106 -14.65 -16.93 20.61
C PRO A 106 -13.55 -15.87 20.67
N THR A 107 -12.86 -15.79 21.80
CA THR A 107 -11.83 -14.78 22.04
C THR A 107 -10.49 -15.25 21.50
N LYS A 108 -9.94 -14.50 20.55
CA LYS A 108 -8.58 -14.73 20.04
C LYS A 108 -7.64 -13.66 20.57
N VAL A 109 -6.61 -14.08 21.31
CA VAL A 109 -5.58 -13.16 21.79
C VAL A 109 -4.84 -12.57 20.58
N ARG A 110 -4.86 -11.25 20.45
CA ARG A 110 -4.14 -10.54 19.40
C ARG A 110 -2.64 -10.72 19.63
N ARG A 111 -1.99 -11.52 18.78
CA ARG A 111 -0.51 -11.61 18.79
C ARG A 111 0.05 -10.23 18.45
N THR A 112 0.97 -9.78 19.27
CA THR A 112 1.66 -8.51 19.07
C THR A 112 2.64 -8.62 17.92
N LEU A 113 2.65 -7.64 17.03
CA LEU A 113 3.44 -7.58 15.80
C LEU A 113 4.97 -7.40 16.04
N TYR A 114 5.54 -7.93 17.13
CA TYR A 114 6.84 -7.46 17.65
C TYR A 114 8.08 -8.09 17.01
N THR A 115 7.97 -9.20 16.27
CA THR A 115 9.12 -9.74 15.53
C THR A 115 9.14 -9.20 14.10
N LYS A 116 9.25 -7.87 13.98
CA LYS A 116 9.36 -7.18 12.69
C LYS A 116 10.79 -7.31 12.17
N LYS A 117 10.96 -7.77 10.93
CA LYS A 117 12.20 -7.51 10.18
C LYS A 117 11.90 -6.45 9.13
N GLN A 118 12.60 -5.32 9.22
CA GLN A 118 12.63 -4.33 8.16
C GLN A 118 13.65 -4.79 7.13
N MET A 119 13.29 -4.75 5.86
CA MET A 119 14.19 -5.09 4.77
C MET A 119 14.07 -4.04 3.68
N TYR A 120 15.19 -3.73 3.05
CA TYR A 120 15.21 -2.95 1.82
C TYR A 120 15.31 -3.90 0.64
N ALA A 121 14.29 -3.92 -0.20
CA ALA A 121 14.34 -4.66 -1.45
C ALA A 121 14.61 -3.70 -2.60
N PHE A 122 15.66 -3.97 -3.38
CA PHE A 122 15.96 -3.25 -4.61
C PHE A 122 15.68 -4.15 -5.80
N PHE A 123 14.98 -3.61 -6.79
CA PHE A 123 14.51 -4.36 -7.95
C PHE A 123 14.42 -3.46 -9.18
N ASN A 124 14.36 -4.09 -10.34
CA ASN A 124 14.04 -3.43 -11.60
C ASN A 124 13.05 -4.28 -12.40
N THR A 125 12.85 -3.95 -13.68
CA THR A 125 11.93 -4.71 -14.56
C THR A 125 12.33 -6.18 -14.76
N MET A 126 13.55 -6.58 -14.40
CA MET A 126 14.03 -7.96 -14.46
C MET A 126 13.89 -8.71 -13.12
N GLY A 127 13.27 -8.08 -12.11
CA GLY A 127 13.06 -8.66 -10.79
C GLY A 127 13.98 -8.11 -9.71
N VAL A 128 14.01 -8.81 -8.57
CA VAL A 128 14.77 -8.42 -7.38
C VAL A 128 16.27 -8.54 -7.64
N LYS A 129 17.00 -7.47 -7.32
CA LYS A 129 18.47 -7.41 -7.44
C LYS A 129 19.14 -7.69 -6.13
N THR A 130 18.64 -7.15 -5.03
CA THR A 130 19.19 -7.44 -3.72
C THR A 130 18.17 -7.12 -2.64
N VAL A 131 18.31 -7.79 -1.50
CA VAL A 131 17.55 -7.48 -0.31
C VAL A 131 18.54 -7.29 0.84
N VAL A 132 18.49 -6.13 1.47
CA VAL A 132 19.33 -5.79 2.63
C VAL A 132 18.47 -5.85 3.88
N PRO A 133 18.67 -6.85 4.75
CA PRO A 133 17.97 -6.90 6.03
C PRO A 133 18.51 -5.83 6.97
N LEU A 134 17.61 -5.17 7.70
CA LEU A 134 17.99 -4.34 8.84
C LEU A 134 18.26 -5.26 10.04
N GLU A 135 19.40 -5.05 10.69
CA GLU A 135 19.79 -5.81 11.88
C GLU A 135 18.82 -5.53 13.05
N PRO A 136 18.52 -6.53 13.88
CA PRO A 136 17.68 -6.34 15.07
C PRO A 136 18.21 -5.21 15.96
N GLY A 137 17.33 -4.29 16.36
CA GLY A 137 17.68 -3.17 17.25
C GLY A 137 18.34 -1.97 16.55
N LYS A 138 18.62 -2.04 15.24
CA LYS A 138 19.05 -0.86 14.46
C LYS A 138 17.84 -0.05 14.01
N ILE A 139 18.03 1.25 13.93
CA ILE A 139 17.04 2.18 13.38
C ILE A 139 17.43 2.48 11.95
N ASN A 140 16.45 2.43 11.06
CA ASN A 140 16.62 2.90 9.70
C ASN A 140 16.72 4.44 9.67
N ASN A 141 17.95 4.94 9.62
CA ASN A 141 18.25 6.37 9.46
C ASN A 141 19.10 6.60 8.21
N SER A 142 19.35 7.86 7.88
CA SER A 142 20.18 8.23 6.73
C SER A 142 21.57 7.60 6.79
N THR A 143 22.20 7.60 7.97
CA THR A 143 23.54 7.03 8.20
C THR A 143 23.61 5.55 7.86
N TRP A 144 22.69 4.74 8.40
CA TRP A 144 22.62 3.31 8.11
C TRP A 144 22.38 3.07 6.61
N TYR A 145 21.49 3.86 5.99
CA TYR A 145 21.22 3.73 4.57
C TYR A 145 22.46 4.00 3.71
N THR A 146 23.21 5.06 4.00
CA THR A 146 24.38 5.46 3.21
C THR A 146 25.61 4.60 3.49
N GLU A 147 25.84 4.21 4.75
CA GLU A 147 27.07 3.54 5.18
C GLU A 147 26.96 2.01 5.15
N SER A 148 25.75 1.46 5.33
CA SER A 148 25.53 0.02 5.38
C SER A 148 24.73 -0.49 4.18
N CYS A 149 23.57 0.12 3.88
CA CYS A 149 22.66 -0.40 2.86
C CYS A 149 23.19 -0.20 1.43
N LEU A 150 23.46 1.05 1.03
CA LEU A 150 23.90 1.37 -0.33
C LEU A 150 25.18 0.65 -0.77
N PRO A 151 26.23 0.51 0.06
CA PRO A 151 27.44 -0.23 -0.33
C PRO A 151 27.15 -1.70 -0.64
N LEU A 152 26.30 -2.36 0.16
CA LEU A 152 25.87 -3.74 -0.11
C LEU A 152 25.10 -3.84 -1.43
N VAL A 153 24.27 -2.85 -1.73
CA VAL A 153 23.49 -2.79 -2.98
C VAL A 153 24.40 -2.62 -4.18
N ILE A 154 25.32 -1.65 -4.13
CA ILE A 154 26.30 -1.38 -5.19
C ILE A 154 27.16 -2.61 -5.46
N LYS A 155 27.64 -3.27 -4.40
CA LYS A 155 28.42 -4.51 -4.50
C LYS A 155 27.62 -5.61 -5.17
N ALA A 156 26.38 -5.85 -4.73
CA ALA A 156 25.51 -6.88 -5.30
C ALA A 156 25.24 -6.65 -6.80
N ILE A 157 24.93 -5.42 -7.19
CA ILE A 157 24.69 -5.08 -8.61
C ILE A 157 25.96 -5.27 -9.44
N SER A 158 27.11 -4.84 -8.92
CA SER A 158 28.39 -4.95 -9.64
C SER A 158 28.76 -6.41 -9.90
N LEU A 159 28.51 -7.30 -8.92
CA LEU A 159 28.70 -8.74 -9.07
C LEU A 159 27.75 -9.36 -10.12
N GLN A 160 26.51 -8.89 -10.18
CA GLN A 160 25.55 -9.34 -11.20
C GLN A 160 25.84 -8.80 -12.60
N ARG A 161 26.62 -7.72 -12.70
CA ARG A 161 26.91 -7.01 -13.96
C ARG A 161 28.43 -6.78 -14.11
N PRO A 162 29.26 -7.82 -14.19
CA PRO A 162 30.72 -7.68 -14.12
C PRO A 162 31.31 -6.77 -15.22
N GLY A 163 30.72 -6.74 -16.42
CA GLY A 163 31.21 -5.91 -17.53
C GLY A 163 30.73 -4.45 -17.51
N THR A 164 29.60 -4.14 -16.89
CA THR A 164 29.01 -2.79 -16.91
C THR A 164 28.92 -2.14 -15.53
N GLY A 165 28.98 -2.92 -14.45
CA GLY A 165 28.76 -2.48 -13.09
C GLY A 165 27.48 -1.67 -12.97
N LEU A 166 27.62 -0.46 -12.41
CA LEU A 166 26.53 0.51 -12.30
C LEU A 166 26.27 1.33 -13.58
N ARG A 167 27.13 1.23 -14.61
CA ARG A 167 27.02 2.08 -15.81
C ARG A 167 25.64 1.95 -16.44
N GLY A 168 25.02 3.12 -16.66
CA GLY A 168 23.69 3.22 -17.23
C GLY A 168 22.58 2.73 -16.30
N THR A 169 22.79 2.66 -14.99
CA THR A 169 21.74 2.39 -13.99
C THR A 169 21.24 3.70 -13.42
N PHE A 170 19.92 3.88 -13.37
CA PHE A 170 19.31 5.04 -12.73
C PHE A 170 18.76 4.61 -11.38
N PHE A 171 19.30 5.17 -10.29
CA PHE A 171 18.72 5.00 -8.97
C PHE A 171 17.51 5.90 -8.83
N ALA A 172 16.35 5.31 -8.61
CA ALA A 172 15.14 6.02 -8.22
C ALA A 172 14.78 5.62 -6.79
N ARG A 173 14.57 6.62 -5.94
CA ARG A 173 13.96 6.44 -4.63
C ARG A 173 12.57 7.06 -4.65
N ARG A 174 11.65 6.46 -3.91
CA ARG A 174 10.30 6.99 -3.70
C ARG A 174 10.29 8.14 -2.70
#